data_AF-A0A2V7N5Y8-F1
#
_entry.id   AF-A0A2V7N5Y8-F1
#
_cell.length_a   1.000
_cell.length_b   1.000
_cell.length_c   1.000
_cell.angle_alpha   90.00
_cell.angle_beta   90.00
_cell.angle_gamma   90.00
#
_symmetry.space_group_name_H-M   'P 1'
#
loop_
_entity.id
_entity.type
_entity.pdbx_description
1 polymer ?
#
loop_
_entity_poly.entity_id
_entity_poly.type
_entity_poly.pdbx_seq_one_letter_code
_entity_poly.pdbx_strand_id
1 'polypeptide(L)'
;MSDEPRSLEQLLADWRGDAQVLRRRGHDREAEQMERSAEAVTRAAEDYLRWLSEDEALLRSGRSRGWLRSQFPEWERAGHTRREGRKRWYRMLVIPQRANPLAARAAGRRAAFEATPS
;
A
#
# COMPACT_ATOMS: atom_id res chain seq x y z
N MET A 1 -11.86 6.14 -26.86
CA MET A 1 -11.91 5.99 -25.39
C MET A 1 -10.60 6.51 -24.86
N SER A 2 -10.62 7.62 -24.14
CA SER A 2 -9.40 8.21 -23.57
C SER A 2 -8.82 7.22 -22.57
N ASP A 3 -7.64 6.70 -22.87
CA ASP A 3 -6.88 5.76 -22.04
C ASP A 3 -6.19 6.57 -20.93
N GLU A 4 -6.99 7.22 -20.07
CA GLU A 4 -6.45 7.84 -18.87
C GLU A 4 -5.83 6.75 -18.00
N PRO A 5 -4.63 6.98 -17.43
CA PRO A 5 -4.01 6.00 -16.55
C PRO A 5 -4.90 5.80 -15.32
N ARG A 6 -5.61 4.66 -15.27
CA ARG A 6 -6.40 4.25 -14.11
C ARG A 6 -5.49 4.11 -12.90
N SER A 7 -5.89 4.68 -11.76
CA SER A 7 -5.19 4.44 -10.50
C SER A 7 -5.28 2.97 -10.13
N LEU A 8 -4.30 2.47 -9.36
CA LEU A 8 -4.33 1.09 -8.86
C LEU A 8 -5.60 0.84 -8.03
N GLU A 9 -6.03 1.82 -7.23
CA GLU A 9 -7.27 1.76 -6.47
C GLU A 9 -8.49 1.55 -7.36
N GLN A 10 -8.60 2.31 -8.46
CA GLN A 10 -9.71 2.19 -9.38
C GLN A 10 -9.69 0.83 -10.09
N LEU A 11 -8.51 0.38 -10.55
CA LEU A 11 -8.36 -0.91 -11.19
C LEU A 11 -8.79 -2.07 -10.27
N LEU A 12 -8.38 -2.03 -9.00
CA LEU A 12 -8.79 -3.04 -8.02
C LEU A 12 -10.28 -2.98 -7.69
N ALA A 13 -10.87 -1.79 -7.68
CA ALA A 13 -12.31 -1.62 -7.52
C ALA A 13 -13.08 -2.19 -8.73
N ASP A 14 -12.61 -1.91 -9.94
CA ASP A 14 -13.17 -2.43 -11.19
C ASP A 14 -13.15 -3.97 -11.19
N TRP A 15 -12.01 -4.59 -10.87
CA TRP A 15 -11.90 -6.06 -10.83
C TRP A 15 -12.86 -6.70 -9.81
N ARG A 16 -13.07 -6.06 -8.66
CA ARG A 16 -14.06 -6.53 -7.67
C ARG A 16 -15.49 -6.38 -8.20
N GLY A 17 -15.78 -5.29 -8.91
CA GLY A 17 -17.07 -5.08 -9.57
C GLY A 17 -17.35 -6.12 -10.67
N ASP A 18 -16.36 -6.36 -11.52
CA ASP A 18 -16.44 -7.35 -12.60
C ASP A 18 -16.63 -8.77 -12.05
N ALA A 19 -15.93 -9.13 -10.96
CA ALA A 19 -16.15 -10.40 -10.28
C ALA A 19 -17.59 -10.55 -9.76
N GLN A 20 -18.19 -9.48 -9.21
CA GLN A 20 -19.59 -9.50 -8.80
C GLN A 20 -20.54 -9.69 -9.98
N VAL A 21 -20.25 -9.06 -11.13
CA VAL A 21 -21.02 -9.25 -12.37
C VAL A 21 -20.91 -10.68 -12.88
N LEU A 22 -19.71 -11.27 -12.89
CA LEU A 22 -19.47 -12.66 -13.29
C LEU A 22 -20.27 -13.63 -12.43
N ARG A 23 -20.26 -13.45 -11.10
CA ARG A 23 -21.04 -14.25 -10.17
C ARG A 23 -22.55 -14.18 -10.44
N ARG A 24 -23.08 -12.98 -10.71
CA ARG A 24 -24.51 -12.80 -11.08
C ARG A 24 -24.89 -13.50 -12.39
N ARG A 25 -23.93 -13.77 -13.27
CA ARG A 25 -24.13 -14.46 -14.55
C ARG A 25 -23.83 -15.97 -14.48
N GLY A 26 -23.49 -16.50 -13.30
CA GLY A 26 -23.18 -17.93 -13.10
C GLY A 26 -21.74 -18.33 -13.44
N HIS A 27 -20.84 -17.36 -13.64
CA HIS A 27 -19.41 -17.60 -13.88
C HIS A 27 -18.62 -17.59 -12.56
N ASP A 28 -18.93 -18.55 -11.68
CA ASP A 28 -18.42 -18.54 -10.29
C ASP A 28 -16.90 -18.75 -10.21
N ARG A 29 -16.34 -19.61 -11.07
CA ARG A 29 -14.91 -19.92 -11.07
C ARG A 29 -14.07 -18.71 -11.51
N GLU A 30 -14.51 -18.02 -12.56
CA GLU A 30 -13.86 -16.81 -13.08
C GLU A 30 -13.95 -15.67 -12.08
N ALA A 31 -15.11 -15.49 -11.43
CA ALA A 31 -15.30 -14.52 -10.36
C ALA A 31 -14.33 -14.75 -9.20
N GLU A 32 -14.21 -16.00 -8.73
CA GLU A 32 -13.30 -16.37 -7.64
C GLU A 32 -11.83 -16.14 -8.01
N GLN A 33 -11.44 -16.48 -9.24
CA GLN A 33 -10.06 -16.24 -9.71
C GLN A 33 -9.74 -14.75 -9.77
N MET A 34 -10.68 -13.92 -10.21
CA MET A 34 -10.52 -12.47 -10.28
C MET A 34 -10.40 -11.84 -8.89
N GLU A 35 -11.24 -12.25 -7.94
CA GLU A 35 -11.17 -11.80 -6.54
C GLU A 35 -9.83 -12.19 -5.90
N ARG A 36 -9.37 -13.43 -6.10
CA ARG A 36 -8.06 -13.88 -5.60
C ARG A 36 -6.92 -13.05 -6.17
N SER A 37 -7.00 -12.68 -7.44
CA SER A 37 -5.98 -11.85 -8.10
C SER A 37 -5.99 -10.43 -7.54
N ALA A 38 -7.17 -9.82 -7.39
CA ALA A 38 -7.31 -8.50 -6.79
C ALA A 38 -6.80 -8.46 -5.33
N GLU A 39 -7.07 -9.52 -4.57
CA GLU A 39 -6.58 -9.66 -3.19
C GLU A 39 -5.06 -9.81 -3.13
N ALA A 40 -4.48 -10.66 -3.98
CA ALA A 40 -3.02 -10.84 -4.05
C ALA A 40 -2.30 -9.52 -4.38
N VAL A 41 -2.82 -8.75 -5.35
CA VAL A 41 -2.29 -7.44 -5.69
C VAL A 41 -2.49 -6.44 -4.56
N THR A 42 -3.65 -6.44 -3.90
CA THR A 42 -3.93 -5.56 -2.75
C THR A 42 -2.90 -5.79 -1.63
N ARG A 43 -2.60 -7.05 -1.32
CA ARG A 43 -1.58 -7.41 -0.30
C ARG A 43 -0.18 -7.00 -0.73
N ALA A 44 0.19 -7.29 -1.98
CA ALA A 44 1.51 -6.94 -2.50
C ALA A 44 1.73 -5.41 -2.55
N ALA A 45 0.66 -4.64 -2.75
CA ALA A 45 0.70 -3.18 -2.82
C ALA A 45 0.22 -2.48 -1.53
N GLU A 46 0.18 -3.18 -0.39
CA GLU A 46 -0.36 -2.63 0.87
C GLU A 46 0.28 -1.27 1.21
N ASP A 47 1.60 -1.17 1.13
CA ASP A 47 2.35 0.06 1.44
C ASP A 47 1.96 1.22 0.51
N TYR A 48 1.65 0.93 -0.75
CA TYR A 48 1.17 1.94 -1.69
C TYR A 48 -0.26 2.35 -1.33
N LEU A 49 -1.17 1.38 -1.16
CA LEU A 49 -2.60 1.60 -0.98
C LEU A 49 -2.95 2.22 0.38
N ARG A 50 -2.09 2.03 1.39
CA ARG A 50 -2.31 2.54 2.73
C ARG A 50 -1.95 4.01 2.87
N TRP A 51 -2.93 4.79 3.33
CA TRP A 51 -2.76 6.18 3.72
C TRP A 51 -2.57 6.29 5.23
N LEU A 52 -1.60 7.11 5.64
CA LEU A 52 -1.28 7.43 7.02
C LEU A 52 -1.67 8.88 7.29
N SER A 53 -2.30 9.11 8.44
CA SER A 53 -2.43 10.44 9.01
C SER A 53 -1.05 11.02 9.34
N GLU A 54 -0.97 12.34 9.54
CA GLU A 54 0.28 13.01 9.94
C GLU A 54 0.86 12.39 11.22
N ASP A 55 0.04 12.03 12.21
CA ASP A 55 0.51 11.45 13.47
C ASP A 55 1.00 9.99 13.30
N GLU A 56 0.35 9.18 12.46
CA GLU A 56 0.84 7.83 12.12
C GLU A 56 2.16 7.89 11.33
N ALA A 57 2.30 8.84 10.40
CA ALA A 57 3.53 9.05 9.64
C ALA A 57 4.68 9.48 10.56
N LEU A 58 4.41 10.31 11.58
CA LEU A 58 5.37 10.67 12.62
C LEU A 58 5.83 9.44 13.41
N LEU A 59 4.88 8.61 13.85
CA LEU A 59 5.17 7.41 14.61
C LEU A 59 6.03 6.42 13.81
N ARG A 60 5.66 6.16 12.55
CA ARG A 60 6.36 5.24 11.66
C ARG A 60 7.78 5.71 11.34
N SER A 61 7.92 6.97 10.94
CA SER A 61 9.21 7.53 10.49
C SER A 61 10.13 7.95 11.61
N GLY A 62 9.57 8.32 12.76
CA GLY A 62 10.32 8.91 13.84
C GLY A 62 10.89 10.29 13.55
N ARG A 63 10.49 10.90 12.43
CA ARG A 63 10.92 12.24 12.04
C ARG A 63 10.03 13.28 12.72
N SER A 64 10.46 14.54 12.69
CA SER A 64 9.67 15.65 13.22
C SER A 64 8.54 16.03 12.29
N ARG A 65 7.52 16.70 12.83
CA ARG A 65 6.40 17.25 12.04
C ARG A 65 6.86 18.29 11.04
N GLY A 66 7.87 19.09 11.38
CA GLY A 66 8.49 20.05 10.47
C GLY A 66 9.11 19.36 9.25
N TRP A 67 9.81 18.24 9.47
CA TRP A 67 10.39 17.46 8.37
C TRP A 67 9.31 16.88 7.45
N LEU A 68 8.26 16.24 7.98
CA LEU A 68 7.17 15.70 7.15
C LEU A 68 6.50 16.78 6.30
N ARG A 69 6.23 17.94 6.91
CA ARG A 69 5.59 19.06 6.22
C ARG A 69 6.48 19.68 5.16
N SER A 70 7.80 19.62 5.32
CA SER A 70 8.73 20.11 4.28
C SER A 70 8.73 19.20 3.05
N GLN A 71 8.47 17.90 3.19
CA GLN A 71 8.38 16.95 2.06
C GLN A 71 7.03 17.03 1.32
N PHE A 72 5.98 17.49 2.02
CA PHE A 72 4.61 17.45 1.52
C PHE A 72 4.40 18.03 0.11
N PRO A 73 4.94 19.22 -0.27
CA PRO A 73 4.67 19.78 -1.59
C PRO A 73 5.25 18.96 -2.75
N GLU A 74 6.37 18.28 -2.53
CA GLU A 74 6.98 17.40 -3.52
C GLU A 74 6.18 16.11 -3.66
N TRP A 75 5.86 15.47 -2.54
CA TRP A 75 5.08 14.24 -2.54
C TRP A 75 3.63 14.45 -3.00
N GLU A 76 3.06 15.64 -2.84
CA GLU A 76 1.72 15.97 -3.33
C GLU A 76 1.71 16.00 -4.85
N ARG A 77 2.72 16.64 -5.46
CA ARG A 77 2.91 16.64 -6.92
C ARG A 77 3.15 15.23 -7.47
N ALA A 78 3.79 14.36 -6.69
CA ALA A 78 3.99 12.96 -7.05
C ALA A 78 2.79 12.04 -6.75
N GLY A 79 1.69 12.56 -6.17
CA GLY A 79 0.50 11.76 -5.83
C GLY A 79 0.67 10.84 -4.61
N HIS A 80 1.66 11.12 -3.76
CA HIS A 80 1.95 10.37 -2.53
C HIS A 80 1.46 11.06 -1.26
N THR A 81 1.02 12.31 -1.34
CA THR A 81 0.33 13.00 -0.24
C THR A 81 -0.92 13.68 -0.72
N ARG A 82 -1.91 13.82 0.16
CA ARG A 82 -3.16 14.55 -0.12
C ARG A 82 -3.65 15.33 1.08
N ARG A 83 -4.48 16.34 0.82
CA ARG A 83 -5.18 17.11 1.86
C ARG A 83 -6.66 16.76 1.86
N GLU A 84 -7.21 16.58 3.05
CA GLU A 84 -8.65 16.45 3.27
C GLU A 84 -9.04 17.46 4.36
N GLY A 85 -9.57 18.61 3.93
CA GLY A 85 -9.77 19.76 4.80
C GLY A 85 -8.46 20.23 5.43
N ARG A 86 -8.39 20.23 6.76
CA ARG A 86 -7.17 20.61 7.51
C ARG A 86 -6.20 19.45 7.75
N LYS A 87 -6.57 18.22 7.37
CA LYS A 87 -5.77 17.02 7.59
C LYS A 87 -4.85 16.75 6.41
N ARG A 88 -3.65 16.26 6.71
CA ARG A 88 -2.67 15.76 5.74
C ARG A 88 -2.61 14.25 5.82
N TRP A 89 -2.58 13.63 4.65
CA TRP A 89 -2.45 12.19 4.49
C TRP A 89 -1.23 11.89 3.64
N TYR A 90 -0.54 10.81 3.97
CA TYR A 90 0.71 10.38 3.34
C TYR A 90 0.60 8.90 2.97
N ARG A 91 0.97 8.50 1.75
CA ARG A 91 1.09 7.08 1.42
C ARG A 91 2.18 6.45 2.28
N MET A 92 1.91 5.28 2.84
CA MET A 92 2.86 4.57 3.69
C MET A 92 4.18 4.28 2.96
N LEU A 93 4.12 4.01 1.65
CA LEU A 93 5.26 3.75 0.78
C LEU A 93 6.38 4.80 0.86
N VAL A 94 6.04 6.09 0.91
CA VAL A 94 7.04 7.17 0.94
C VAL A 94 7.49 7.55 2.35
N ILE A 95 6.83 7.00 3.38
CA ILE A 95 7.17 7.27 4.76
C ILE A 95 8.21 6.27 5.23
N PRO A 96 9.45 6.74 5.54
CA PRO A 96 10.49 5.86 6.04
C PRO A 96 10.01 5.08 7.25
N GLN A 97 10.44 3.83 7.37
CA GLN A 97 10.22 3.06 8.58
C GLN A 97 11.41 3.25 9.51
N ARG A 98 11.16 3.56 10.80
CA ARG A 98 12.21 3.53 11.82
C ARG A 98 12.91 2.17 11.79
N ALA A 99 14.24 2.20 11.67
CA ALA A 99 15.03 1.00 11.81
C ALA A 99 14.71 0.34 13.18
N ASN A 100 14.41 -0.94 13.16
CA ASN A 100 14.30 -1.76 14.36
C ASN A 100 15.46 -2.77 14.33
N PRO A 101 16.63 -2.41 14.89
CA PRO A 101 17.83 -3.24 14.83
C PRO A 101 17.64 -4.63 15.46
N LEU A 102 16.79 -4.73 16.48
CA LEU A 102 16.48 -5.98 17.15
C LEU A 102 15.68 -6.93 16.24
N ALA A 103 14.65 -6.40 15.56
CA ALA A 103 13.87 -7.16 14.59
C ALA A 103 14.73 -7.58 13.39
N ALA A 104 15.59 -6.69 12.87
CA ALA A 104 16.52 -6.98 11.79
C ALA A 104 17.50 -8.12 12.17
N ARG A 105 18.05 -8.08 13.39
CA ARG A 105 18.93 -9.15 13.91
C ARG A 105 18.19 -10.48 14.08
N ALA A 106 16.92 -10.46 14.53
CA ALA A 106 16.11 -11.66 14.66
C ALA A 106 15.71 -12.25 13.30
N ALA A 107 15.41 -11.43 12.30
CA ALA A 107 15.17 -11.86 10.92
C ALA A 107 16.44 -12.47 10.30
N GLY A 108 17.59 -11.83 10.47
CA GLY A 108 18.88 -12.36 10.02
C GLY A 108 19.21 -13.74 10.63
N ARG A 109 18.91 -13.95 11.91
CA ARG A 109 19.05 -15.27 12.55
C ARG A 109 18.13 -16.32 11.92
N ARG A 110 16.85 -16.01 11.70
CA ARG A 110 15.90 -16.95 11.09
C ARG A 110 16.30 -17.35 9.67
N ALA A 111 16.70 -16.37 8.86
CA ALA A 111 17.19 -16.63 7.51
C ALA A 111 18.45 -17.50 7.50
N ALA A 112 19.37 -17.33 8.45
CA ALA A 112 20.54 -18.20 8.58
C ALA A 112 20.19 -19.65 8.97
N PHE A 113 19.18 -19.84 9.82
CA PHE A 113 18.66 -21.17 10.17
C PHE A 113 17.94 -21.84 8.99
N GLU A 114 17.19 -21.07 8.18
CA GLU A 114 16.46 -21.59 7.01
C GLU A 114 17.37 -21.84 5.80
N ALA A 115 18.49 -21.13 5.68
CA ALA A 115 19.45 -21.25 4.58
C ALA A 115 20.50 -22.37 4.76
N THR A 116 20.44 -23.13 5.86
CA THR A 116 21.29 -24.31 6.07
C THR A 116 20.51 -25.55 5.65
N PRO A 117 20.75 -26.13 4.46
CA PRO A 117 20.13 -27.40 4.10
C PRO A 117 20.80 -28.53 4.88
N SER A 118 19.99 -29.31 5.59
CA SER A 118 20.37 -30.63 6.11
C SER A 118 20.47 -31.65 5.01
#